data_AF-A0A2M6YPT0-F1
#
_entry.id   AF-A0A2M6YPT0-F1
#
_cell.length_a   1.000
_cell.length_b   1.000
_cell.length_c   1.000
_cell.angle_alpha   90.00
_cell.angle_beta   90.00
_cell.angle_gamma   90.00
#
_symmetry.space_group_name_H-M   'P 1'
#
loop_
_entity.id
_entity.type
_entity.pdbx_description
1 polymer ?
#
loop_
_entity_poly.entity_id
_entity_poly.type
_entity_poly.pdbx_seq_one_letter_code
_entity_poly.pdbx_strand_id
1 'polypeptide(L)' 'MNKSAIYNYKNSDGRPYIPIWLCYKHQFFKTKIDCLLDSGSDTNLFPAAWGKAVKIDITKGKEKWISRNSSFRKTWIF' A
#
# COMPACT_ATOMS: atom_id res chain seq x y z
N MET A 1 24.94 -5.47 9.20
CA MET A 1 23.55 -5.17 9.62
C MET A 1 22.89 -6.46 10.09
N ASN A 2 22.46 -6.51 11.34
CA ASN A 2 21.88 -7.70 11.96
C ASN A 2 20.43 -7.87 11.45
N LYS A 3 20.17 -8.89 10.61
CA LYS A 3 18.88 -9.07 9.88
C LYS A 3 17.68 -9.35 10.80
N SER A 4 17.93 -9.66 12.07
CA SER A 4 16.93 -10.07 13.07
C SER A 4 16.17 -8.91 13.73
N ALA A 5 16.57 -7.65 13.55
CA ALA A 5 15.91 -6.50 14.17
C ALA A 5 14.68 -5.97 13.39
N ILE A 6 14.54 -6.31 12.10
CA ILE A 6 13.48 -5.76 11.24
C ILE A 6 12.13 -6.49 11.45
N TYR A 7 12.15 -7.75 11.87
CA TYR A 7 10.97 -8.63 11.92
C TYR A 7 10.25 -8.71 13.27
N ASN A 8 10.65 -7.91 14.26
CA ASN A 8 10.12 -8.01 15.63
C ASN A 8 8.86 -7.19 15.88
N TYR A 9 8.33 -6.48 14.89
CA TYR A 9 7.02 -5.82 14.98
C TYR A 9 5.94 -6.78 14.49
N LYS A 10 5.57 -7.73 15.35
CA LYS A 10 4.42 -8.61 15.12
C LYS A 10 3.22 -8.09 15.89
N ASN A 11 2.04 -8.08 15.25
CA ASN A 11 0.80 -7.79 15.97
C ASN A 11 0.41 -8.98 16.88
N SER A 12 -0.69 -8.85 17.63
CA SER A 12 -1.22 -9.93 18.50
C SER A 12 -1.43 -11.26 17.78
N ASP A 13 -1.60 -11.23 16.47
CA ASP A 13 -1.91 -12.39 15.64
C ASP A 13 -0.65 -12.96 14.94
N GLY A 14 0.54 -12.46 15.30
CA GLY A 14 1.82 -12.92 14.77
C GLY A 14 2.14 -12.46 13.34
N ARG A 15 1.34 -11.56 12.76
CA ARG A 15 1.54 -11.05 11.40
C ARG A 15 2.70 -10.03 11.37
N PRO A 16 3.54 -10.04 10.31
CA PRO A 16 4.69 -9.14 10.23
C PRO A 16 4.26 -7.73 9.80
N TYR A 17 4.56 -6.74 10.63
CA TYR A 17 4.36 -5.33 10.32
C TYR A 17 5.68 -4.58 10.28
N ILE A 18 5.71 -3.46 9.55
CA ILE A 18 6.82 -2.52 9.55
C ILE A 18 6.29 -1.07 9.58
N PRO A 19 6.78 -0.22 10.48
CA PRO A 19 6.40 1.19 10.50
C PRO A 19 7.07 1.93 9.33
N ILE A 20 6.28 2.58 8.49
CA ILE A 20 6.74 3.36 7.33
C ILE A 20 6.30 4.82 7.40
N TRP A 21 7.01 5.70 6.70
CA TRP A 21 6.56 7.05 6.41
C TRP A 21 5.92 7.11 5.03
N LEU A 22 4.68 7.59 4.94
CA LEU A 22 4.05 7.87 3.65
C LEU A 22 4.48 9.25 3.15
N CYS A 23 4.97 9.31 1.91
CA CYS A 23 5.37 10.56 1.27
C CYS A 23 4.93 10.57 -0.20
N TYR A 24 4.40 11.70 -0.66
CA TYR A 24 4.07 11.94 -2.06
C TYR A 24 4.42 13.37 -2.46
N LYS A 25 5.17 13.56 -3.56
CA LYS A 25 5.61 14.88 -4.04
C LYS A 25 6.14 15.80 -2.92
N HIS A 26 7.07 15.26 -2.11
CA HIS A 26 7.68 15.95 -0.95
C HIS A 26 6.72 16.28 0.20
N GLN A 27 5.48 15.79 0.16
CA GLN A 27 4.53 15.93 1.26
C GLN A 27 4.52 14.67 2.10
N PHE A 28 4.89 14.81 3.36
CA PHE A 28 4.92 13.73 4.32
C PHE A 28 3.60 13.63 5.07
N PHE A 29 3.14 12.40 5.26
CA PHE A 29 2.12 12.13 6.25
C PHE A 29 2.73 12.31 7.65
N LYS A 30 1.98 12.94 8.55
CA LYS A 30 2.51 13.40 9.86
C LYS A 30 2.87 12.26 10.81
N THR A 31 2.34 11.07 10.58
CA THR A 31 2.44 9.94 11.50
C THR A 31 3.03 8.74 10.78
N LYS A 32 3.84 7.94 11.47
CA LYS A 32 4.25 6.63 10.95
C LYS A 32 3.05 5.71 10.84
N ILE A 33 3.10 4.83 9.85
CA ILE A 33 2.03 3.90 9.54
C ILE A 33 2.57 2.49 9.66
N ASP A 34 1.94 1.66 10.47
CA ASP A 34 2.26 0.23 10.52
C ASP A 34 1.69 -0.45 9.29
N CYS A 35 2.57 -0.93 8.41
CA CYS A 35 2.22 -1.58 7.16
C CYS A 35 2.42 -3.10 7.28
N LEU A 36 1.45 -3.88 6.79
CA LEU A 36 1.55 -5.33 6.72
C LEU A 36 2.56 -5.72 5.62
N LEU A 37 3.51 -6.59 5.96
CA LEU A 37 4.38 -7.22 4.96
C LEU A 37 3.68 -8.44 4.38
N ASP A 38 3.11 -8.29 3.18
CA ASP A 38 2.39 -9.35 2.48
C ASP A 38 3.03 -9.64 1.12
N SER A 39 3.77 -10.76 1.03
CA SER A 39 4.40 -11.20 -0.21
C SER A 39 3.41 -11.76 -1.24
N GLY A 40 2.15 -11.98 -0.87
CA GLY A 40 1.10 -12.45 -1.78
C GLY A 40 0.43 -11.33 -2.58
N SER A 41 0.75 -10.07 -2.28
CA SER A 41 0.17 -8.90 -2.92
C SER A 41 1.05 -8.36 -4.05
N ASP A 42 0.50 -8.26 -5.27
CA ASP A 42 1.21 -7.69 -6.43
C ASP A 42 1.44 -6.17 -6.30
N THR A 43 0.62 -5.49 -5.50
CA THR A 43 0.64 -4.02 -5.35
C THR A 43 0.40 -3.60 -3.92
N ASN A 44 1.00 -2.48 -3.52
CA ASN A 44 0.77 -1.87 -2.22
C ASN A 44 -0.57 -1.16 -2.19
N LEU A 45 -1.34 -1.37 -1.13
CA LEU A 45 -2.62 -0.74 -0.89
C LEU A 45 -2.54 0.16 0.34
N PHE A 46 -3.24 1.28 0.28
CA PHE A 46 -3.41 2.17 1.43
C PHE A 46 -4.82 2.79 1.42
N PRO A 47 -5.40 3.07 2.60
CA PRO A 47 -6.66 3.81 2.70
C PRO A 47 -6.60 5.15 1.97
N ALA A 48 -7.63 5.43 1.17
CA ALA A 48 -7.72 6.68 0.42
C ALA A 48 -7.57 7.95 1.28
N ALA A 49 -8.02 7.89 2.54
CA ALA A 49 -7.85 9.00 3.49
C ALA A 49 -6.37 9.44 3.64
N TRP A 50 -5.43 8.49 3.62
CA TRP A 50 -4.01 8.79 3.75
C TRP A 50 -3.44 9.46 2.50
N GLY A 51 -3.86 9.03 1.31
CA GLY A 51 -3.45 9.67 0.06
C GLY A 51 -3.93 11.12 -0.02
N LYS A 52 -5.18 11.39 0.40
CA LYS A 52 -5.69 12.77 0.50
C LYS A 52 -4.85 13.64 1.44
N ALA A 53 -4.38 13.07 2.55
CA ALA A 53 -3.54 13.78 3.51
C ALA A 53 -2.15 14.16 2.96
N VAL A 54 -1.65 13.43 1.95
CA VAL A 54 -0.43 13.77 1.19
C VAL A 54 -0.74 14.39 -0.18
N LYS A 55 -1.96 14.92 -0.36
CA LYS A 55 -2.46 15.59 -1.56
C LYS A 55 -2.34 14.77 -2.85
N ILE A 56 -2.52 13.46 -2.76
CA ILE A 56 -2.86 12.64 -3.94
C ILE A 56 -4.30 12.98 -4.31
N ASP A 57 -4.52 13.36 -5.56
CA ASP A 57 -5.85 13.54 -6.11
C ASP A 57 -6.47 12.17 -6.37
N ILE A 58 -7.18 11.66 -5.36
CA ILE A 58 -7.85 10.37 -5.45
C ILE A 58 -9.16 10.54 -6.19
N THR A 59 -9.08 10.34 -7.50
CA THR A 59 -10.27 10.09 -8.32
C THR A 59 -10.69 8.63 -8.17
N LYS A 60 -11.99 8.33 -8.24
CA LYS A 60 -12.41 6.94 -8.42
C LYS A 60 -11.76 6.46 -9.72
N GLY A 61 -10.98 5.38 -9.64
CA GLY A 61 -10.37 4.79 -10.83
C GLY A 61 -11.43 4.55 -11.90
N LYS A 62 -11.11 4.88 -13.15
CA LYS A 62 -11.98 4.52 -14.27
C LYS A 62 -11.87 3.02 -14.51
N GLU A 63 -13.01 2.34 -14.69
CA GLU A 63 -13.04 0.93 -15.05
C GLU A 63 -12.26 0.75 -16.36
N LYS A 64 -11.17 -0.02 -16.33
CA LYS A 64 -10.41 -0.34 -17.53
C LYS A 64 -10.45 -1.85 -17.75
N TRP A 65 -11.06 -2.24 -18.86
CA TRP A 65 -11.00 -3.61 -19.34
C TRP A 65 -9.61 -3.85 -19.92
N ILE A 66 -8.81 -4.69 -19.26
CA ILE A 66 -7.51 -5.12 -19.76
C ILE A 66 -7.69 -6.50 -20.37
N SER A 67 -7.47 -6.63 -21.68
CA SER A 67 -7.41 -7.93 -22.35
C SER A 67 -6.00 -8.50 -22.24
N ARG A 68 -5.85 -9.67 -21.61
CA ARG A 68 -4.63 -10.48 -21.71
C ARG A 68 -5.03 -11.94 -21.98
N ASN A 69 -4.46 -12.55 -23.02
CA ASN A 69 -4.62 -13.96 -23.39
C ASN A 69 -6.10 -14.44 -23.35
N SER A 70 -6.96 -13.79 -24.14
CA SER A 70 -8.37 -14.17 -24.35
C SER A 70 -9.27 -14.15 -23.10
N SER A 71 -8.79 -13.64 -21.96
CA SER A 71 -9.58 -13.44 -20.75
C SER A 71 -9.63 -11.96 -20.37
N PHE A 72 -10.84 -11.49 -20.10
CA PHE A 72 -11.10 -10.14 -19.60
C PHE A 72 -11.14 -10.17 -18.07
N ARG A 73 -10.29 -9.36 -17.42
CA ARG A 73 -10.36 -9.14 -15.97
C ARG A 73 -10.72 -7.69 -15.69
N LYS A 74 -11.58 -7.50 -14.69
CA LYS A 74 -11.93 -6.17 -14.17
C LYS A 74 -10.77 -5.67 -13.32
N THR A 75 -10.19 -4.54 -13.70
CA THR A 75 -9.14 -3.88 -12.92
C THR A 75 -9.46 -2.40 -12.77
N TRP A 76 -9.29 -1.90 -11.54
CA TRP A 76 -9.39 -0.47 -11.22
C TRP A 76 -7.98 0.13 -11.22
N ILE A 77 -7.77 1.23 -11.94
CA ILE A 77 -6.49 1.95 -11.97
C ILE A 77 -6.75 3.37 -11.44
N PHE A 78 -5.95 3.79 -10.47
CA PHE A 78 -6.00 5.11 -9.84
C PHE A 78 -4.96 6.06 -10.45
#